data_AF-A0A5Q0GF62-F1
#
_entry.id   AF-A0A5Q0GF62-F1
#
_cell.length_a   1.000
_cell.length_b   1.000
_cell.length_c   1.000
_cell.angle_alpha   90.00
_cell.angle_beta   90.00
_cell.angle_gamma   90.00
#
_symmetry.space_group_name_H-M   'P 1'
#
loop_
_entity.id
_entity.type
_entity.pdbx_description
1 polymer ?
#
loop_
_entity_poly.entity_id
_entity_poly.type
_entity_poly.pdbx_seq_one_letter_code
_entity_poly.pdbx_strand_id
1 'polypeptide(L)'
;MLEAIAVAWLLLFFGDFLSTFFYHVPEHVFGSLHLKTHHSWKKNFRHYAILTSNTQVLLDGILGALPYLIVAVVLWSFSPIGVISGLLLGQFHVWWRHVTALGWQTPKLVNILCQILFITTPERHWLHHQKTNLGFGDIFTVFEQPAQVWLRWLRVLRVRLRYSRI
;
A
#
# COMPACT_ATOMS: atom_id res chain seq x y z
N MET A 1 -7.57 -5.91 -25.97
CA MET A 1 -8.15 -4.92 -25.03
C MET A 1 -8.55 -5.56 -23.70
N LEU A 2 -9.42 -6.58 -23.70
CA LEU A 2 -9.81 -7.30 -22.47
C LEU A 2 -8.62 -7.92 -21.73
N GLU A 3 -7.67 -8.51 -22.46
CA GLU A 3 -6.44 -9.06 -21.87
C GLU A 3 -5.61 -8.01 -21.13
N ALA A 4 -5.44 -6.81 -21.72
CA ALA A 4 -4.71 -5.73 -21.08
C ALA A 4 -5.41 -5.26 -19.79
N ILE A 5 -6.75 -5.19 -19.79
CA ILE A 5 -7.54 -4.85 -18.59
C ILE A 5 -7.38 -5.94 -17.52
N ALA A 6 -7.47 -7.22 -17.91
CA ALA A 6 -7.30 -8.34 -17.00
C ALA A 6 -5.88 -8.36 -16.39
N VAL A 7 -4.84 -8.21 -17.21
CA VAL A 7 -3.45 -8.14 -16.75
C VAL A 7 -3.21 -6.95 -15.83
N ALA A 8 -3.73 -5.77 -16.17
CA ALA A 8 -3.64 -4.60 -15.30
C ALA A 8 -4.30 -4.85 -13.94
N TRP A 9 -5.49 -5.46 -13.93
CA TRP A 9 -6.18 -5.82 -12.70
C TRP A 9 -5.37 -6.83 -11.88
N LEU A 10 -4.89 -7.91 -12.51
CA LEU A 10 -4.10 -8.96 -11.83
C LEU A 10 -2.82 -8.38 -11.23
N LEU A 11 -2.15 -7.49 -11.96
CA LEU A 11 -0.98 -6.79 -11.47
C LEU A 11 -1.30 -5.99 -10.20
N LEU A 12 -2.37 -5.19 -10.22
CA LEU A 12 -2.75 -4.37 -9.08
C LEU A 12 -3.13 -5.22 -7.88
N PHE A 13 -3.92 -6.27 -8.08
CA PHE A 13 -4.41 -7.10 -6.99
C PHE A 13 -3.31 -7.93 -6.34
N PHE A 14 -2.50 -8.64 -7.13
CA PHE A 14 -1.40 -9.42 -6.59
C PHE A 14 -0.26 -8.55 -6.07
N GLY A 15 0.00 -7.40 -6.71
CA GLY A 15 0.95 -6.40 -6.21
C GLY A 15 0.53 -5.87 -4.84
N ASP A 16 -0.74 -5.50 -4.67
CA ASP A 16 -1.28 -5.03 -3.39
C ASP A 16 -1.32 -6.14 -2.34
N PHE A 17 -1.70 -7.36 -2.71
CA PHE A 17 -1.61 -8.51 -1.81
C PHE A 17 -0.18 -8.71 -1.30
N LEU A 18 0.81 -8.76 -2.20
CA LEU A 18 2.19 -8.97 -1.81
C LEU A 18 2.73 -7.80 -1.00
N SER A 19 2.43 -6.57 -1.40
CA SER A 19 2.79 -5.36 -0.64
C SER A 19 2.20 -5.39 0.76
N THR A 20 0.90 -5.66 0.89
CA THR A 20 0.20 -5.64 2.17
C THR A 20 0.73 -6.73 3.13
N PHE A 21 0.79 -7.98 2.68
CA PHE A 21 1.06 -9.11 3.59
C PHE A 21 2.54 -9.42 3.81
N PHE A 22 3.40 -9.11 2.84
CA PHE A 22 4.82 -9.48 2.91
C PHE A 22 5.76 -8.29 3.10
N TYR A 23 5.31 -7.07 2.84
CA TYR A 23 6.10 -5.86 3.08
C TYR A 23 5.50 -5.01 4.20
N HIS A 24 4.32 -4.44 3.96
CA HIS A 24 3.72 -3.40 4.79
C HIS A 24 3.41 -3.89 6.21
N VAL A 25 2.60 -4.94 6.38
CA VAL A 25 2.25 -5.47 7.71
C VAL A 25 3.49 -5.99 8.48
N PRO A 26 4.42 -6.76 7.87
CA PRO A 26 5.67 -7.11 8.54
C PRO A 26 6.50 -5.91 8.99
N GLU A 27 6.60 -4.86 8.17
CA GLU A 27 7.35 -3.64 8.51
C GLU A 27 6.72 -2.88 9.70
N HIS A 28 5.40 -2.94 9.88
CA HIS A 28 4.72 -2.46 11.11
C HIS A 28 5.07 -3.24 12.37
N VAL A 29 5.50 -4.49 12.25
CA VAL A 29 5.77 -5.37 13.41
C VAL A 29 7.25 -5.48 13.73
N PHE A 30 8.08 -5.75 12.72
CA PHE A 30 9.51 -6.02 12.89
C PHE A 30 10.39 -4.87 12.41
N GLY A 31 9.86 -4.03 11.54
CA GLY A 31 10.57 -2.94 10.89
C GLY A 31 10.47 -1.60 11.61
N SER A 32 11.03 -0.59 10.96
CA SER A 32 10.94 0.80 11.41
C SER A 32 11.08 1.82 10.29
N LEU A 33 11.45 1.39 9.08
CA LEU A 33 11.63 2.27 7.93
C LEU A 33 10.29 2.92 7.61
N HIS A 34 9.28 2.11 7.24
CA HIS A 34 7.94 2.59 6.89
C HIS A 34 7.31 3.44 8.00
N LEU A 35 7.51 3.07 9.26
CA LEU A 35 7.00 3.86 10.39
C LEU A 35 7.67 5.25 10.48
N LYS A 36 8.98 5.33 10.25
CA LYS A 36 9.75 6.59 10.29
C LYS A 36 9.49 7.49 9.08
N THR A 37 9.24 6.89 7.93
CA THR A 37 9.10 7.58 6.65
C THR A 37 7.66 7.95 6.34
N HIS A 38 6.70 7.04 6.56
CA HIS A 38 5.30 7.20 6.20
C HIS A 38 4.39 7.56 7.38
N HIS A 39 4.66 7.08 8.60
CA HIS A 39 3.80 7.34 9.80
C HIS A 39 4.33 8.45 10.73
N SER A 40 5.31 9.24 10.30
CA SER A 40 5.90 10.28 11.14
C SER A 40 4.95 11.47 11.34
N TRP A 41 4.55 11.73 12.59
CA TRP A 41 3.65 12.82 12.99
C TRP A 41 4.13 14.23 12.57
N LYS A 42 5.43 14.41 12.33
CA LYS A 42 6.02 15.74 12.06
C LYS A 42 5.84 16.24 10.61
N LYS A 43 5.15 15.53 9.71
CA LYS A 43 5.39 15.72 8.26
C LYS A 43 4.14 15.89 7.40
N ASN A 44 4.09 17.00 6.66
CA ASN A 44 3.18 17.22 5.55
C ASN A 44 3.63 16.38 4.34
N PHE A 45 2.82 15.40 3.93
CA PHE A 45 3.10 14.36 2.92
C PHE A 45 3.74 14.87 1.61
N ARG A 46 3.37 16.07 1.15
CA ARG A 46 3.85 16.68 -0.11
C ARG A 46 5.36 16.93 -0.16
N HIS A 47 6.05 17.08 0.97
CA HIS A 47 7.49 17.38 0.99
C HIS A 47 8.39 16.15 0.93
N TYR A 48 7.87 14.93 1.09
CA TYR A 48 8.70 13.87 1.66
C TYR A 48 9.36 12.89 0.68
N ALA A 49 8.71 12.52 -0.43
CA ALA A 49 9.27 11.51 -1.33
C ALA A 49 10.08 12.09 -2.51
N ILE A 50 9.64 13.21 -3.08
CA ILE A 50 10.20 13.74 -4.34
C ILE A 50 11.01 15.02 -4.11
N LEU A 51 10.63 15.85 -3.14
CA LEU A 51 11.24 17.18 -2.94
C LEU A 51 12.43 17.21 -1.97
N THR A 52 12.61 16.19 -1.13
CA THR A 52 13.65 16.19 -0.07
C THR A 52 14.86 15.30 -0.36
N SER A 53 14.90 14.59 -1.50
CA SER A 53 15.98 13.64 -1.87
C SER A 53 16.41 12.71 -0.73
N ASN A 54 15.49 12.41 0.19
CA ASN A 54 15.79 11.64 1.38
C ASN A 54 15.87 10.16 1.00
N THR A 55 17.06 9.58 1.14
CA THR A 55 17.33 8.20 0.75
C THR A 55 16.46 7.17 1.47
N GLN A 56 16.07 7.42 2.73
CA GLN A 56 15.18 6.52 3.46
C GLN A 56 13.77 6.52 2.88
N VAL A 57 13.27 7.69 2.45
CA VAL A 57 11.93 7.80 1.86
C VAL A 57 11.90 7.19 0.46
N LEU A 58 12.95 7.43 -0.33
CA LEU A 58 13.12 6.78 -1.62
C LEU A 58 13.18 5.26 -1.47
N LEU A 59 13.95 4.76 -0.50
CA LEU A 59 14.04 3.33 -0.22
C LEU A 59 12.69 2.74 0.19
N ASP A 60 11.95 3.39 1.08
CA ASP A 60 10.61 2.92 1.47
C ASP A 60 9.64 2.91 0.30
N GLY A 61 9.69 3.93 -0.56
CA GLY A 61 8.92 3.98 -1.80
C GLY A 61 9.28 2.84 -2.77
N ILE A 62 10.57 2.55 -2.95
CA ILE A 62 11.04 1.44 -3.80
C ILE A 62 10.60 0.09 -3.22
N LEU A 63 10.76 -0.12 -1.91
CA LEU A 63 10.39 -1.37 -1.26
C LEU A 63 8.87 -1.58 -1.26
N GLY A 64 8.07 -0.52 -1.16
CA GLY A 64 6.62 -0.58 -1.36
C GLY A 64 6.21 -0.85 -2.81
N ALA A 65 6.99 -0.43 -3.79
CA ALA A 65 6.73 -0.68 -5.22
C ALA A 65 7.23 -2.05 -5.69
N LEU A 66 8.25 -2.62 -5.03
CA LEU A 66 8.90 -3.87 -5.42
C LEU A 66 7.93 -5.04 -5.64
N PRO A 67 6.90 -5.27 -4.80
CA PRO A 67 5.89 -6.30 -5.03
C PRO A 67 5.19 -6.19 -6.40
N TYR A 68 4.85 -4.96 -6.80
CA TYR A 68 4.22 -4.70 -8.10
C TYR A 68 5.19 -4.94 -9.25
N LEU A 69 6.47 -4.59 -9.09
CA LEU A 69 7.50 -4.84 -10.10
C LEU A 69 7.78 -6.34 -10.30
N ILE A 70 7.76 -7.13 -9.22
CA ILE A 70 7.90 -8.59 -9.33
C ILE A 70 6.73 -9.18 -10.14
N VAL A 71 5.50 -8.77 -9.81
CA VAL A 71 4.30 -9.22 -10.56
C VAL A 71 4.33 -8.72 -12.01
N ALA A 72 4.83 -7.51 -12.25
CA ALA A 72 4.99 -6.95 -13.58
C ALA A 72 5.91 -7.82 -14.47
N VAL A 73 7.04 -8.29 -13.94
CA VAL A 73 7.96 -9.19 -14.67
C VAL A 73 7.25 -10.49 -15.04
N VAL A 74 6.51 -11.09 -14.11
CA VAL A 74 5.77 -12.33 -14.34
C VAL A 74 4.67 -12.15 -15.39
N LEU A 75 3.96 -11.02 -15.36
CA LEU A 75 2.83 -10.77 -16.26
C LEU A 75 3.24 -10.14 -17.61
N TRP A 76 4.51 -9.79 -17.78
CA TRP A 76 5.01 -9.07 -18.96
C TRP A 76 4.74 -9.80 -20.27
N SER A 77 4.94 -11.12 -20.29
CA SER A 77 4.75 -11.94 -21.49
C SER A 77 3.29 -12.09 -21.92
N PHE A 78 2.33 -11.80 -21.02
CA PHE A 78 0.90 -11.86 -21.35
C PHE A 78 0.44 -10.56 -21.99
N SER A 79 0.72 -9.41 -21.35
CA SER A 79 0.38 -8.11 -21.94
C SER A 79 1.26 -6.98 -21.40
N PRO A 80 2.29 -6.55 -22.14
CA PRO A 80 3.11 -5.40 -21.75
C PRO A 80 2.28 -4.13 -21.56
N ILE A 81 1.27 -3.92 -22.42
CA ILE A 81 0.34 -2.79 -22.31
C ILE A 81 -0.44 -2.87 -21.00
N GLY A 82 -1.00 -4.04 -20.66
CA GLY A 82 -1.70 -4.25 -19.40
C GLY A 82 -0.80 -4.00 -18.18
N VAL A 83 0.44 -4.47 -18.23
CA VAL A 83 1.43 -4.22 -17.17
C VAL A 83 1.72 -2.73 -17.00
N ILE A 84 2.03 -2.02 -18.09
CA ILE A 84 2.30 -0.57 -18.04
C ILE A 84 1.08 0.18 -17.53
N SER A 85 -0.12 -0.12 -18.03
CA SER A 85 -1.37 0.50 -17.56
C SER A 85 -1.61 0.21 -16.07
N GLY A 86 -1.41 -1.02 -15.62
CA GLY A 86 -1.53 -1.40 -14.20
C GLY A 86 -0.56 -0.61 -13.31
N LEU A 87 0.72 -0.54 -13.68
CA LEU A 87 1.72 0.21 -12.92
C LEU A 87 1.39 1.70 -12.84
N LEU A 88 0.95 2.30 -13.95
CA LEU A 88 0.52 3.70 -13.97
C LEU A 88 -0.70 3.93 -13.07
N LEU A 89 -1.71 3.08 -13.16
CA LEU A 89 -2.90 3.16 -12.30
C LEU A 89 -2.54 3.01 -10.81
N GLY A 90 -1.65 2.09 -10.47
CA GLY A 90 -1.13 1.91 -9.12
C GLY A 90 -0.42 3.18 -8.63
N GLN A 91 0.45 3.77 -9.46
CA GLN A 91 1.15 5.01 -9.10
C GLN A 91 0.20 6.21 -8.94
N PHE A 92 -0.80 6.34 -9.81
CA PHE A 92 -1.82 7.38 -9.68
C PHE A 92 -2.66 7.19 -8.41
N HIS A 93 -3.02 5.95 -8.08
CA HIS A 93 -3.72 5.64 -6.83
C HIS A 93 -2.86 6.00 -5.61
N VAL A 94 -1.56 5.70 -5.63
CA VAL A 94 -0.62 6.12 -4.58
C VAL A 94 -0.63 7.64 -4.38
N TRP A 95 -0.62 8.44 -5.45
CA TRP A 95 -0.71 9.89 -5.30
C TRP A 95 -2.08 10.33 -4.77
N TRP A 96 -3.14 9.75 -5.33
CA TRP A 96 -4.51 10.08 -4.96
C TRP A 96 -4.79 9.81 -3.48
N ARG A 97 -4.42 8.64 -2.95
CA ARG A 97 -4.69 8.28 -1.54
C ARG A 97 -3.99 9.17 -0.50
N HIS A 98 -3.07 10.04 -0.90
CA HIS A 98 -2.40 10.99 -0.02
C HIS A 98 -2.96 12.42 -0.09
N VAL A 99 -4.00 12.68 -0.91
CA VAL A 99 -4.51 14.05 -1.05
C VAL A 99 -5.32 14.54 0.16
N THR A 100 -5.80 13.65 1.03
CA THR A 100 -6.52 14.04 2.27
C THR A 100 -5.65 14.87 3.22
N ALA A 101 -4.33 14.64 3.23
CA ALA A 101 -3.39 15.46 3.99
C ALA A 101 -3.35 16.94 3.55
N LEU A 102 -4.02 17.27 2.44
CA LEU A 102 -4.08 18.59 1.83
C LEU A 102 -5.48 19.23 1.96
N GLY A 103 -6.37 18.61 2.74
CA GLY A 103 -7.75 19.05 2.93
C GLY A 103 -8.71 18.60 1.84
N TRP A 104 -8.28 17.78 0.88
CA TRP A 104 -9.18 17.22 -0.13
C TRP A 104 -10.06 16.09 0.46
N GLN A 105 -11.29 16.00 -0.02
CA GLN A 105 -12.24 14.94 0.35
C GLN A 105 -12.84 14.27 -0.88
N THR A 106 -13.01 12.95 -0.80
CA THR A 106 -13.62 12.13 -1.85
C THR A 106 -15.07 12.51 -2.06
N PRO A 107 -15.49 12.88 -3.29
CA PRO A 107 -16.89 13.12 -3.59
C PRO A 107 -17.76 11.91 -3.25
N LYS A 108 -18.98 12.13 -2.74
CA LYS A 108 -19.86 11.05 -2.24
C LYS A 108 -20.08 9.92 -3.26
N LEU A 109 -20.31 10.27 -4.52
CA LEU A 109 -20.51 9.29 -5.60
C LEU A 109 -19.26 8.43 -5.82
N VAL A 110 -18.07 9.06 -5.83
CA VAL A 110 -16.79 8.33 -5.96
C VAL A 110 -16.58 7.42 -4.76
N ASN A 111 -16.89 7.88 -3.55
CA ASN A 111 -16.78 7.06 -2.35
C ASN A 111 -17.70 5.83 -2.40
N ILE A 112 -18.94 5.98 -2.87
CA ILE A 112 -19.86 4.84 -3.05
C ILE A 112 -19.29 3.84 -4.06
N LEU A 113 -18.76 4.31 -5.19
CA LEU A 113 -18.14 3.45 -6.20
C LEU A 113 -16.92 2.72 -5.63
N CYS A 114 -16.07 3.41 -4.88
CA CYS A 114 -14.92 2.79 -4.21
C CYS A 114 -15.35 1.73 -3.21
N GLN A 115 -16.44 1.93 -2.47
CA GLN A 115 -16.96 0.91 -1.54
C GLN A 115 -17.43 -0.34 -2.28
N ILE A 116 -18.15 -0.18 -3.40
CA ILE A 116 -18.63 -1.30 -4.23
C ILE A 116 -17.46 -2.05 -4.87
N LEU A 117 -16.45 -1.32 -5.35
CA LEU A 117 -15.28 -1.88 -6.02
C LEU A 117 -14.16 -2.28 -5.05
N PHE A 118 -14.39 -2.13 -3.75
CA PHE A 118 -13.41 -2.37 -2.69
C PHE A 118 -12.10 -1.60 -2.90
N ILE A 119 -12.15 -0.35 -3.35
CA ILE A 119 -10.98 0.52 -3.54
C ILE A 119 -10.74 1.36 -2.29
N THR A 120 -9.49 1.39 -1.82
CA THR A 120 -9.05 2.23 -0.70
C THR A 120 -9.14 3.71 -1.10
N THR A 121 -9.93 4.47 -0.34
CA THR A 121 -10.05 5.93 -0.52
C THR A 121 -8.94 6.68 0.20
N PRO A 122 -8.67 7.95 -0.17
CA PRO A 122 -7.75 8.82 0.56
C PRO A 122 -8.07 8.92 2.06
N GLU A 123 -9.34 8.99 2.45
CA GLU A 123 -9.75 9.05 3.86
C GLU A 123 -9.47 7.74 4.59
N ARG A 124 -9.68 6.60 3.93
CA ARG A 124 -9.41 5.29 4.52
C ARG A 124 -7.91 5.09 4.74
N HIS A 125 -7.10 5.49 3.75
CA HIS A 125 -5.65 5.49 3.87
C HIS A 125 -5.16 6.48 4.94
N TRP A 126 -5.78 7.66 5.03
CA TRP A 126 -5.46 8.63 6.08
C TRP A 126 -5.80 8.10 7.49
N LEU A 127 -6.91 7.35 7.63
CA LEU A 127 -7.22 6.66 8.88
C LEU A 127 -6.12 5.67 9.28
N HIS A 128 -5.48 4.99 8.33
CA HIS A 128 -4.33 4.13 8.60
C HIS A 128 -3.13 4.92 9.15
N HIS A 129 -2.85 6.09 8.58
CA HIS A 129 -1.81 7.01 9.11
C HIS A 129 -2.11 7.48 10.53
N GLN A 130 -3.37 7.75 10.84
CA GLN A 130 -3.79 8.15 12.19
C GLN A 130 -3.80 6.98 13.18
N LYS A 131 -4.16 5.79 12.71
CA LYS A 131 -4.32 4.56 13.49
C LYS A 131 -3.65 3.42 12.75
N THR A 132 -2.36 3.20 13.03
CA THR A 132 -1.48 2.20 12.38
C THR A 132 -1.97 0.75 12.43
N ASN A 133 -3.05 0.46 13.17
CA ASN A 133 -3.67 -0.85 13.29
C ASN A 133 -4.91 -1.04 12.39
N LEU A 134 -5.33 -0.03 11.62
CA LEU A 134 -6.55 -0.02 10.82
C LEU A 134 -6.26 0.44 9.38
N GLY A 135 -7.18 0.24 8.43
CA GLY A 135 -7.07 0.83 7.08
C GLY A 135 -5.96 0.22 6.20
N PHE A 136 -5.66 -1.07 6.38
CA PHE A 136 -4.74 -1.80 5.52
C PHE A 136 -5.33 -2.08 4.12
N GLY A 137 -4.45 -2.37 3.15
CA GLY A 137 -4.78 -2.52 1.73
C GLY A 137 -4.37 -1.26 0.98
N ASP A 138 -3.31 -1.37 0.18
CA ASP A 138 -2.77 -0.20 -0.49
C ASP A 138 -3.73 0.37 -1.53
N ILE A 139 -4.39 -0.54 -2.27
CA ILE A 139 -5.33 -0.23 -3.34
C ILE A 139 -6.71 -0.81 -3.04
N PHE A 140 -6.77 -2.02 -2.47
CA PHE A 140 -8.00 -2.76 -2.24
C PHE A 140 -8.31 -2.98 -0.76
N THR A 141 -9.53 -2.63 -0.35
CA THR A 141 -10.01 -2.77 1.02
C THR A 141 -10.32 -4.22 1.41
N VAL A 142 -10.45 -5.14 0.44
CA VAL A 142 -10.64 -6.59 0.74
C VAL A 142 -9.50 -7.18 1.56
N PHE A 143 -8.31 -6.61 1.47
CA PHE A 143 -7.14 -7.06 2.23
C PHE A 143 -7.11 -6.53 3.65
N GLU A 144 -7.98 -5.59 4.03
CA GLU A 144 -7.92 -4.95 5.32
C GLU A 144 -8.13 -5.92 6.49
N GLN A 145 -9.22 -6.68 6.48
CA GLN A 145 -9.53 -7.60 7.57
C GLN A 145 -8.48 -8.71 7.71
N PRO A 146 -8.06 -9.40 6.61
CA PRO A 146 -7.00 -10.38 6.73
C PRO A 146 -5.67 -9.76 7.19
N ALA A 147 -5.33 -8.52 6.75
CA ALA A 147 -4.13 -7.83 7.19
C ALA A 147 -4.13 -7.51 8.69
N GLN A 148 -5.28 -7.15 9.27
CA GLN A 148 -5.41 -6.95 10.72
C GLN A 148 -5.27 -8.25 11.51
N VAL A 149 -5.76 -9.38 10.97
CA VAL A 149 -5.53 -10.71 11.57
C VAL A 149 -4.03 -11.05 11.52
N TRP A 150 -3.40 -10.82 10.35
CA TRP A 150 -1.98 -11.07 10.15
C TRP A 150 -1.09 -10.23 11.07
N LEU A 151 -1.39 -8.94 11.22
CA LEU A 151 -0.71 -8.04 12.13
C LEU A 151 -0.74 -8.57 13.58
N ARG A 152 -1.92 -9.00 14.05
CA ARG A 152 -2.07 -9.56 15.40
C ARG A 152 -1.24 -10.83 15.57
N TRP A 153 -1.27 -11.72 14.59
CA TRP A 153 -0.50 -12.96 14.62
C TRP A 153 1.01 -12.69 14.65
N LEU A 154 1.52 -11.79 13.78
CA LEU A 154 2.93 -11.43 13.76
C LEU A 154 3.40 -10.76 15.04
N ARG A 155 2.55 -9.96 15.71
CA ARG A 155 2.89 -9.41 17.04
C ARG A 155 3.07 -10.50 18.08
N VAL A 156 2.19 -11.51 18.09
CA VAL A 156 2.33 -12.68 18.98
C VAL A 156 3.63 -13.43 18.65
N LEU A 157 3.92 -13.64 17.37
CA LEU A 157 5.17 -14.27 16.93
C LEU A 157 6.40 -13.48 17.41
N ARG A 158 6.42 -12.16 17.25
CA ARG A 158 7.50 -11.29 17.73
C ARG A 158 7.74 -11.44 19.23
N VAL A 159 6.67 -11.48 20.02
CA VAL A 159 6.74 -11.69 21.47
C VAL A 159 7.33 -13.07 21.77
N ARG A 160 6.83 -14.14 21.14
CA ARG A 160 7.34 -15.51 21.33
C ARG A 160 8.83 -15.60 20.99
N LEU A 161 9.25 -15.09 19.84
CA LEU A 161 10.66 -15.10 19.43
C LEU A 161 11.57 -14.33 20.40
N ARG A 162 11.06 -13.29 21.06
CA ARG A 162 11.81 -12.55 22.08
C ARG A 162 11.98 -13.34 23.38
N TYR A 163 10.93 -14.03 23.82
CA TYR A 163 10.95 -14.80 25.07
C TYR A 163 11.54 -16.22 24.91
N SER A 164 11.55 -16.80 23.71
CA SER A 164 12.21 -18.08 23.42
C SER A 164 13.73 -17.97 23.22
N ARG A 165 14.29 -16.74 23.26
CA ARG A 165 15.74 -16.49 23.25
C ARG A 165 16.34 -16.35 24.66
N ILE A 166 15.60 -16.78 25.68
CA ILE A 166 16.04 -16.99 27.07
C ILE A 166 16.09 -18.50 27.27
#